data_AF-A0AAW8NYU6-F1
#
_entry.id   AF-A0AAW8NYU6-F1
#
_cell.length_a   1.000
_cell.length_b   1.000
_cell.length_c   1.000
_cell.angle_alpha   90.00
_cell.angle_beta   90.00
_cell.angle_gamma   90.00
#
_symmetry.space_group_name_H-M   'P 1'
#
loop_
_entity.id
_entity.type
_entity.pdbx_description
1 polymer ?
#
loop_
_entity_poly.entity_id
_entity_poly.type
_entity_poly.pdbx_seq_one_letter_code
_entity_poly.pdbx_strand_id
1 'polypeptide(L)'
;MTAAIEIIPVGRLPRLDDRPLEKRIGLIILATDHTTEVDFRRMVASDRIGVYVSRIRYANPVTPENLLKMQPSLTEGAALILPDETLDAVMYSCTSASVVIGDRNIEAAIHAAKPGASVVTPTAAAVKGLQALGARRISVLTPYTIETSRPMADYFVDLGFTIDRFTCLGLSDDREMARIAPDDIAAFARQALAPQSDALFISCTALRAAEVAARIEAETGKPVVTSNLATAWACLRLCGDDRARPEFGQLMTKPYGKG
;
A
#
# COMPACT_ATOMS: atom_id res chain seq x y z
N MET A 1 53.45 11.13 23.79
CA MET A 1 52.68 12.37 23.99
C MET A 1 51.72 12.49 22.82
N THR A 2 50.43 12.26 23.02
CA THR A 2 49.41 12.52 22.00
C THR A 2 49.06 14.00 22.06
N ALA A 3 49.25 14.72 20.96
CA ALA A 3 48.86 16.12 20.86
C ALA A 3 47.34 16.24 21.06
N ALA A 4 46.91 17.17 21.92
CA ALA A 4 45.50 17.43 22.16
C ALA A 4 44.86 18.06 20.90
N ILE A 5 43.69 17.56 20.51
CA ILE A 5 42.92 18.10 19.39
C ILE A 5 42.13 19.32 19.88
N GLU A 6 42.25 20.44 19.18
CA GLU A 6 41.48 21.66 19.43
C GLU A 6 40.12 21.58 18.74
N ILE A 7 39.04 21.82 19.48
CA ILE A 7 37.67 21.85 18.98
C ILE A 7 37.16 23.29 19.09
N ILE A 8 36.85 23.92 17.95
CA ILE A 8 36.46 25.34 17.86
C ILE A 8 35.00 25.42 17.38
N PRO A 9 34.11 26.13 18.09
CA PRO A 9 32.73 26.31 17.65
C PRO A 9 32.63 27.28 16.46
N VAL A 10 31.62 27.08 15.60
CA VAL A 10 31.32 28.01 14.51
C VAL A 10 30.77 29.34 15.06
N GLY A 11 31.13 30.46 14.43
CA GLY A 11 30.73 31.80 14.88
C GLY A 11 29.29 32.21 14.57
N ARG A 12 28.50 31.35 13.89
CA ARG A 12 27.07 31.55 13.65
C ARG A 12 26.35 30.22 13.50
N LEU A 13 25.08 30.20 13.88
CA LEU A 13 24.20 29.06 13.63
C LEU A 13 23.86 28.95 12.12
N PRO A 14 23.67 27.73 11.59
CA PRO A 14 23.19 27.53 10.22
C PRO A 14 21.74 28.00 10.08
N ARG A 15 21.36 28.39 8.85
CA ARG A 15 19.94 28.53 8.49
C ARG A 15 19.32 27.14 8.43
N LEU A 16 18.14 26.98 9.02
CA LEU A 16 17.34 25.77 8.88
C LEU A 16 16.25 26.02 7.84
N ASP A 17 16.06 25.07 6.92
CA ASP A 17 14.88 25.03 6.07
C ASP A 17 13.71 24.39 6.85
N ASP A 18 12.46 24.68 6.50
CA ASP A 18 11.29 24.18 7.24
C ASP A 18 11.26 22.65 7.33
N ARG A 19 11.66 21.98 6.24
CA ARG A 19 11.77 20.51 6.15
C ARG A 19 12.87 20.11 5.16
N PRO A 20 13.55 18.96 5.36
CA PRO A 20 14.50 18.43 4.38
C PRO A 20 13.87 18.00 3.04
N LEU A 21 12.61 17.54 3.08
CA LEU A 21 11.80 17.19 1.92
C LEU A 21 10.42 17.81 2.11
N GLU A 22 9.83 18.31 1.01
CA GLU A 22 8.54 19.02 1.03
C GLU A 22 7.42 18.14 1.58
N LYS A 23 7.41 16.86 1.17
CA LYS A 23 6.36 15.89 1.50
C LYS A 23 6.93 14.69 2.24
N ARG A 24 6.20 14.20 3.24
CA ARG A 24 6.61 13.07 4.08
C ARG A 24 5.50 12.03 4.15
N ILE A 25 5.78 10.82 3.69
CA ILE A 25 4.90 9.66 3.76
C ILE A 25 5.45 8.69 4.79
N GLY A 26 4.62 8.33 5.77
CA GLY A 26 4.90 7.21 6.68
C GLY A 26 4.35 5.89 6.15
N LEU A 27 5.12 4.82 6.24
CA LEU A 27 4.64 3.45 5.99
C LEU A 27 4.68 2.67 7.30
N ILE A 28 3.53 2.11 7.69
CA ILE A 28 3.43 1.10 8.73
C ILE A 28 3.34 -0.24 8.00
N ILE A 29 4.43 -0.99 7.97
CA ILE A 29 4.51 -2.25 7.24
C ILE A 29 4.76 -3.42 8.20
N LEU A 30 4.55 -4.64 7.74
CA LEU A 30 4.80 -5.82 8.57
C LEU A 30 6.31 -6.04 8.72
N ALA A 31 6.74 -6.59 9.86
CA ALA A 31 8.14 -6.96 10.08
C ALA A 31 8.68 -7.95 9.03
N THR A 32 7.78 -8.70 8.39
CA THR A 32 8.00 -9.66 7.32
C THR A 32 7.88 -9.06 5.91
N ASP A 33 7.65 -7.76 5.73
CA ASP A 33 7.52 -7.13 4.41
C ASP A 33 8.83 -7.19 3.59
N HIS A 34 8.71 -7.69 2.36
CA HIS A 34 9.76 -7.71 1.34
C HIS A 34 9.45 -6.78 0.14
N THR A 35 8.23 -6.25 0.06
CA THR A 35 7.67 -5.76 -1.21
C THR A 35 7.26 -4.30 -1.13
N THR A 36 6.49 -3.90 -0.11
CA THR A 36 5.92 -2.55 -0.03
C THR A 36 7.01 -1.49 0.00
N GLU A 37 8.03 -1.67 0.83
CA GLU A 37 9.11 -0.70 0.98
C GLU A 37 9.88 -0.52 -0.35
N VAL A 38 10.13 -1.62 -1.06
CA VAL A 38 10.80 -1.62 -2.37
C VAL A 38 9.92 -0.94 -3.43
N ASP A 39 8.62 -1.23 -3.43
CA ASP A 39 7.64 -0.64 -4.33
C ASP A 39 7.51 0.87 -4.13
N PHE A 40 7.42 1.34 -2.89
CA PHE A 40 7.35 2.76 -2.58
C PHE A 40 8.65 3.49 -2.91
N ARG A 41 9.81 2.85 -2.68
CA ARG A 41 11.09 3.40 -3.12
C ARG A 41 11.13 3.61 -4.63
N ARG A 42 10.57 2.68 -5.40
CA ARG A 42 10.55 2.74 -6.88
C ARG A 42 9.50 3.71 -7.42
N MET A 43 8.30 3.73 -6.85
CA MET A 43 7.15 4.45 -7.41
C MET A 43 6.90 5.84 -6.80
N VAL A 44 7.32 6.07 -5.55
CA VAL A 44 6.87 7.21 -4.74
C VAL A 44 8.02 8.10 -4.26
N ALA A 45 9.11 7.51 -3.76
CA ALA A 45 10.23 8.28 -3.23
C ALA A 45 10.86 9.18 -4.32
N SER A 46 11.17 10.42 -3.97
CA SER A 46 11.79 11.41 -4.86
C SER A 46 12.47 12.52 -4.06
N ASP A 47 13.13 13.46 -4.74
CA ASP A 47 13.71 14.66 -4.11
C ASP A 47 12.65 15.60 -3.49
N ARG A 48 11.37 15.33 -3.72
CA ARG A 48 10.23 16.06 -3.13
C ARG A 48 9.53 15.27 -2.03
N ILE A 49 9.46 13.93 -2.16
CA ILE A 49 8.66 13.05 -1.31
C ILE A 49 9.57 12.06 -0.58
N GLY A 50 9.66 12.22 0.74
CA GLY A 50 10.32 11.28 1.64
C GLY A 50 9.39 10.12 2.03
N VAL A 51 9.96 8.91 2.11
CA VAL A 51 9.27 7.70 2.56
C VAL A 51 9.96 7.20 3.82
N TYR A 52 9.22 7.08 4.93
CA TYR A 52 9.73 6.73 6.25
C TYR A 52 8.98 5.52 6.78
N VAL A 53 9.69 4.51 7.26
CA VAL A 53 9.12 3.19 7.53
C VAL A 53 9.19 2.85 9.01
N SER A 54 8.08 2.34 9.54
CA SER A 54 8.02 1.63 10.80
C SER A 54 7.46 0.23 10.57
N ARG A 55 8.02 -0.76 11.27
CA ARG A 55 7.65 -2.17 11.14
C ARG A 55 6.89 -2.62 12.39
N ILE A 56 5.72 -3.21 12.20
CA ILE A 56 4.95 -3.85 13.27
C ILE A 56 5.10 -5.36 13.22
N ARG A 57 5.04 -6.01 14.39
CA ARG A 57 5.13 -7.46 14.46
C ARG A 57 3.87 -8.10 13.87
N TYR A 58 4.08 -9.10 13.04
CA TYR A 58 3.05 -9.96 12.50
C TYR A 58 3.46 -11.43 12.67
N ALA A 59 2.48 -12.31 12.87
CA ALA A 59 2.70 -13.74 12.99
C ALA A 59 1.92 -14.50 11.92
N ASN A 60 2.65 -15.25 11.09
CA ASN A 60 2.06 -16.24 10.20
C ASN A 60 1.47 -17.41 11.02
N PRO A 61 0.45 -18.12 10.52
CA PRO A 61 -0.18 -17.96 9.19
C PRO A 61 -1.11 -16.74 9.06
N VAL A 62 -1.38 -16.34 7.81
CA VAL A 62 -2.32 -15.28 7.41
C VAL A 62 -3.75 -15.76 7.61
N THR A 63 -4.22 -15.66 8.86
CA THR A 63 -5.59 -15.95 9.30
C THR A 63 -6.26 -14.67 9.82
N PRO A 64 -7.60 -14.56 9.76
CA PRO A 64 -8.32 -13.41 10.31
C PRO A 64 -7.96 -13.10 11.77
N GLU A 65 -7.79 -14.13 12.60
CA GLU A 65 -7.41 -13.99 14.01
C GLU A 65 -6.04 -13.31 14.17
N ASN A 66 -5.02 -13.77 13.44
CA ASN A 66 -3.67 -13.19 13.53
C ASN A 66 -3.61 -11.77 12.95
N LEU A 67 -4.45 -11.46 11.96
CA LEU A 67 -4.55 -10.13 11.39
C LEU A 67 -5.13 -9.12 12.39
N LEU A 68 -6.16 -9.49 13.15
CA LEU A 68 -6.75 -8.62 14.19
C LEU A 68 -5.77 -8.29 15.31
N LYS A 69 -4.91 -9.24 15.70
CA LYS A 69 -3.91 -9.06 16.77
C LYS A 69 -2.91 -7.93 16.49
N MET A 70 -2.80 -7.46 15.25
CA MET A 70 -1.93 -6.34 14.89
C MET A 70 -2.51 -4.97 15.26
N GLN A 71 -3.83 -4.84 15.38
CA GLN A 71 -4.48 -3.54 15.58
C GLN A 71 -3.88 -2.72 16.75
N PRO A 72 -3.57 -3.31 17.93
CA PRO A 72 -2.97 -2.56 19.03
C PRO A 72 -1.62 -1.93 18.72
N SER A 73 -0.84 -2.50 17.78
CA SER A 73 0.49 -2.02 17.43
C SER A 73 0.49 -0.90 16.37
N LEU A 74 -0.65 -0.55 15.80
CA LEU A 74 -0.74 0.48 14.75
C LEU A 74 -0.37 1.87 15.29
N THR A 75 -0.89 2.24 16.46
CA THR A 75 -0.59 3.55 17.09
C THR A 75 0.90 3.66 17.43
N GLU A 76 1.47 2.63 18.04
CA GLU A 76 2.91 2.58 18.37
C GLU A 76 3.77 2.63 17.11
N GLY A 77 3.41 1.85 16.08
CA GLY A 77 4.07 1.85 14.80
C GLY A 77 4.08 3.23 14.15
N ALA A 78 2.94 3.93 14.15
CA ALA A 78 2.82 5.30 13.64
C ALA A 78 3.65 6.31 14.45
N ALA A 79 3.68 6.19 15.78
CA ALA A 79 4.41 7.09 16.68
C ALA A 79 5.92 7.04 16.47
N LEU A 80 6.46 5.90 16.06
CA LEU A 80 7.89 5.73 15.74
C LEU A 80 8.33 6.46 14.47
N ILE A 81 7.40 6.82 13.58
CA ILE A 81 7.74 7.50 12.31
C ILE A 81 7.90 8.99 12.57
N LEU A 82 9.14 9.47 12.55
CA LEU A 82 9.51 10.88 12.79
C LEU A 82 8.80 11.46 14.02
N PRO A 83 9.24 11.10 15.24
CA PRO A 83 8.66 11.64 16.48
C PRO A 83 8.60 13.17 16.45
N ASP A 84 7.52 13.73 17.01
CA ASP A 84 7.25 15.18 17.09
C ASP A 84 7.09 15.90 15.73
N GLU A 85 7.11 15.17 14.62
CA GLU A 85 6.96 15.71 13.27
C GLU A 85 5.63 15.28 12.63
N THR A 86 5.08 16.16 11.80
CA THR A 86 3.88 15.87 11.00
C THR A 86 4.24 15.11 9.72
N LEU A 87 3.30 14.25 9.27
CA LEU A 87 3.36 13.53 8.00
C LEU A 87 2.19 13.99 7.11
N ASP A 88 2.41 14.08 5.80
CA ASP A 88 1.36 14.42 4.85
C ASP A 88 0.39 13.23 4.66
N ALA A 89 0.93 12.01 4.64
CA ALA A 89 0.15 10.79 4.58
C ALA A 89 0.80 9.65 5.38
N VAL A 90 -0.02 8.72 5.88
CA VAL A 90 0.42 7.46 6.48
C VAL A 90 -0.32 6.31 5.83
N MET A 91 0.43 5.34 5.32
CA MET A 91 -0.10 4.13 4.71
C MET A 91 0.14 2.93 5.61
N TYR A 92 -0.92 2.18 5.90
CA TYR A 92 -0.80 0.88 6.57
C TYR A 92 -0.77 -0.25 5.54
N SER A 93 0.33 -1.01 5.49
CA SER A 93 0.56 -2.01 4.44
C SER A 93 0.14 -3.41 4.85
N CYS A 94 -1.17 -3.65 4.88
CA CYS A 94 -1.70 -5.01 4.89
C CYS A 94 -3.16 -5.04 4.41
N THR A 95 -3.39 -5.54 3.19
CA THR A 95 -4.73 -5.55 2.59
C THR A 95 -5.71 -6.43 3.37
N SER A 96 -5.32 -7.65 3.69
CA SER A 96 -6.17 -8.59 4.43
C SER A 96 -6.48 -8.07 5.84
N ALA A 97 -5.49 -7.51 6.55
CA ALA A 97 -5.77 -6.89 7.85
C ALA A 97 -6.64 -5.64 7.72
N SER A 98 -6.56 -4.88 6.63
CA SER A 98 -7.42 -3.71 6.43
C SER A 98 -8.89 -4.09 6.28
N VAL A 99 -9.18 -5.22 5.64
CA VAL A 99 -10.54 -5.79 5.61
C VAL A 99 -10.99 -6.19 7.01
N VAL A 100 -10.16 -6.93 7.75
CA VAL A 100 -10.57 -7.56 9.00
C VAL A 100 -10.61 -6.57 10.17
N ILE A 101 -9.62 -5.68 10.29
CA ILE A 101 -9.59 -4.60 11.31
C ILE A 101 -10.60 -3.52 10.94
N GLY A 102 -10.78 -3.24 9.66
CA GLY A 102 -11.64 -2.18 9.13
C GLY A 102 -10.89 -0.85 8.98
N ASP A 103 -11.11 -0.18 7.84
CA ASP A 103 -10.40 1.04 7.45
C ASP A 103 -10.52 2.16 8.51
N ARG A 104 -11.71 2.35 9.09
CA ARG A 104 -11.95 3.38 10.13
C ARG A 104 -11.18 3.11 11.42
N ASN A 105 -11.02 1.84 11.80
CA ASN A 105 -10.29 1.48 13.02
C ASN A 105 -8.78 1.69 12.83
N ILE A 106 -8.27 1.43 11.63
CA ILE A 106 -6.88 1.73 11.27
C ILE A 106 -6.65 3.25 11.26
N GLU A 107 -7.56 4.00 10.65
CA GLU A 107 -7.51 5.46 10.63
C GLU A 107 -7.47 6.04 12.06
N ALA A 108 -8.40 5.62 12.92
CA ALA A 108 -8.43 6.06 14.31
C ALA A 108 -7.13 5.73 15.06
N ALA A 109 -6.58 4.52 14.88
CA ALA A 109 -5.33 4.11 15.54
C ALA A 109 -4.13 4.94 15.07
N ILE A 110 -4.04 5.25 13.77
CA ILE A 110 -2.97 6.08 13.21
C ILE A 110 -3.13 7.54 13.65
N HIS A 111 -4.34 8.09 13.63
CA HIS A 111 -4.61 9.46 14.06
C HIS A 111 -4.32 9.70 15.54
N ALA A 112 -4.42 8.66 16.38
CA ALA A 112 -4.00 8.76 17.78
C ALA A 112 -2.51 9.14 17.95
N ALA A 113 -1.65 8.83 16.97
CA ALA A 113 -0.23 9.23 16.96
C ALA A 113 0.09 10.35 15.96
N LYS A 114 -0.64 10.41 14.83
CA LYS A 114 -0.42 11.33 13.71
C LYS A 114 -1.73 11.99 13.25
N PRO A 115 -2.35 12.86 14.07
CA PRO A 115 -3.72 13.35 13.85
C PRO A 115 -3.91 14.18 12.57
N GLY A 116 -2.84 14.80 12.05
CA GLY A 116 -2.90 15.60 10.82
C GLY A 116 -2.64 14.84 9.52
N ALA A 117 -2.34 13.54 9.58
CA ALA A 117 -1.97 12.78 8.40
C ALA A 117 -3.19 12.22 7.66
N SER A 118 -3.14 12.27 6.32
CA SER A 118 -4.09 11.50 5.51
C SER A 118 -3.80 10.00 5.64
N VAL A 119 -4.78 9.20 6.08
CA VAL A 119 -4.59 7.76 6.22
C VAL A 119 -4.96 7.03 4.94
N VAL A 120 -4.11 6.09 4.53
CA VAL A 120 -4.30 5.25 3.35
C VAL A 120 -4.26 3.79 3.75
N THR A 121 -5.31 3.04 3.44
CA THR A 121 -5.34 1.58 3.50
C THR A 121 -5.41 0.99 2.08
N PRO A 122 -4.88 -0.23 1.83
CA PRO A 122 -4.92 -0.84 0.50
C PRO A 122 -6.31 -1.11 -0.02
N THR A 123 -7.24 -1.48 0.85
CA THR A 123 -8.66 -1.69 0.56
C THR A 123 -9.34 -0.41 0.10
N ALA A 124 -9.26 0.66 0.90
CA ALA A 124 -9.86 1.95 0.54
C ALA A 124 -9.21 2.57 -0.71
N ALA A 125 -7.88 2.43 -0.86
CA ALA A 125 -7.17 2.88 -2.05
C ALA A 125 -7.58 2.09 -3.30
N ALA A 126 -7.75 0.78 -3.19
CA ALA A 126 -8.21 -0.06 -4.30
C ALA A 126 -9.64 0.30 -4.73
N VAL A 127 -10.55 0.53 -3.78
CA VAL A 127 -11.92 0.99 -4.05
C VAL A 127 -11.91 2.30 -4.84
N LYS A 128 -11.17 3.31 -4.34
CA LYS A 128 -11.04 4.60 -5.04
C LYS A 128 -10.38 4.45 -6.41
N GLY A 129 -9.39 3.57 -6.55
CA GLY A 129 -8.71 3.32 -7.81
C GLY A 129 -9.63 2.67 -8.84
N LEU A 130 -10.41 1.66 -8.44
CA LEU A 130 -11.41 1.02 -9.29
C LEU A 130 -12.49 2.02 -9.72
N GLN A 131 -12.97 2.87 -8.80
CA GLN A 131 -13.92 3.93 -9.11
C GLN A 131 -13.35 4.97 -10.09
N ALA A 132 -12.09 5.38 -9.92
CA ALA A 132 -11.41 6.30 -10.84
C ALA A 132 -11.20 5.72 -12.24
N LEU A 133 -11.18 4.39 -12.35
CA LEU A 133 -11.18 3.65 -13.62
C LEU A 133 -12.60 3.40 -14.18
N GLY A 134 -13.65 3.79 -13.45
CA GLY A 134 -15.04 3.57 -13.83
C GLY A 134 -15.50 2.11 -13.71
N ALA A 135 -14.74 1.27 -13.01
CA ALA A 135 -15.05 -0.16 -12.88
C ALA A 135 -16.21 -0.38 -11.89
N ARG A 136 -17.16 -1.24 -12.27
CA ARG A 136 -18.24 -1.73 -11.39
C ARG A 136 -18.25 -3.25 -11.29
N ARG A 137 -17.88 -3.93 -12.37
CA ARG A 137 -17.70 -5.38 -12.41
C ARG A 137 -16.21 -5.70 -12.35
N ILE A 138 -15.80 -6.48 -11.37
CA ILE A 138 -14.37 -6.75 -11.15
C ILE A 138 -14.11 -8.24 -11.07
N SER A 139 -12.90 -8.61 -11.47
CA SER A 139 -12.29 -9.87 -11.07
C SER A 139 -11.32 -9.60 -9.91
N VAL A 140 -11.18 -10.55 -8.98
CA VAL A 140 -10.28 -10.43 -7.83
C VAL A 140 -9.34 -11.63 -7.79
N LEU A 141 -8.05 -11.36 -7.65
CA LEU A 141 -7.01 -12.36 -7.40
C LEU A 141 -6.38 -12.10 -6.03
N THR A 142 -6.40 -13.11 -5.16
CA THR A 142 -5.70 -13.10 -3.87
C THR A 142 -4.68 -14.23 -3.82
N PRO A 143 -3.59 -14.11 -3.05
CA PRO A 143 -2.70 -15.23 -2.81
C PRO A 143 -3.19 -16.14 -1.68
N TYR A 144 -4.20 -15.69 -0.90
CA TYR A 144 -4.55 -16.28 0.39
C TYR A 144 -5.32 -17.60 0.27
N THR A 145 -5.58 -18.23 1.42
CA THR A 145 -6.60 -19.27 1.56
C THR A 145 -8.01 -18.73 1.31
N ILE A 146 -8.99 -19.62 1.11
CA ILE A 146 -10.41 -19.25 0.96
C ILE A 146 -10.91 -18.53 2.20
N GLU A 147 -10.56 -19.01 3.39
CA GLU A 147 -10.96 -18.43 4.68
C GLU A 147 -10.57 -16.95 4.77
N THR A 148 -9.31 -16.64 4.44
CA THR A 148 -8.79 -15.26 4.48
C THR A 148 -9.30 -14.42 3.33
N SER A 149 -9.69 -15.04 2.22
CA SER A 149 -10.20 -14.35 1.03
C SER A 149 -11.68 -13.97 1.13
N ARG A 150 -12.50 -14.74 1.86
CA ARG A 150 -13.95 -14.51 1.94
C ARG A 150 -14.31 -13.10 2.43
N PRO A 151 -13.75 -12.58 3.54
CA PRO A 151 -14.05 -11.22 4.01
C PRO A 151 -13.77 -10.14 2.96
N MET A 152 -12.79 -10.36 2.09
CA MET A 152 -12.46 -9.44 1.02
C MET A 152 -13.53 -9.42 -0.08
N ALA A 153 -14.07 -10.58 -0.43
CA ALA A 153 -15.18 -10.63 -1.37
C ALA A 153 -16.38 -9.85 -0.83
N ASP A 154 -16.72 -10.07 0.44
CA ASP A 154 -17.84 -9.40 1.11
C ASP A 154 -17.62 -7.89 1.16
N TYR A 155 -16.40 -7.43 1.51
CA TYR A 155 -16.04 -6.01 1.53
C TYR A 155 -16.32 -5.29 0.19
N PHE A 156 -15.93 -5.88 -0.95
CA PHE A 156 -16.17 -5.24 -2.25
C PHE A 156 -17.65 -5.32 -2.67
N VAL A 157 -18.34 -6.42 -2.36
CA VAL A 157 -19.77 -6.56 -2.63
C VAL A 157 -20.60 -5.54 -1.84
N ASP A 158 -20.29 -5.34 -0.56
CA ASP A 158 -20.96 -4.37 0.31
C ASP A 158 -20.77 -2.93 -0.17
N LEU A 159 -19.67 -2.65 -0.87
CA LEU A 159 -19.39 -1.36 -1.52
C LEU A 159 -19.99 -1.24 -2.93
N GLY A 160 -20.79 -2.20 -3.36
CA GLY A 160 -21.56 -2.16 -4.61
C GLY A 160 -20.83 -2.67 -5.85
N PHE A 161 -19.68 -3.32 -5.70
CA PHE A 161 -19.02 -3.99 -6.83
C PHE A 161 -19.68 -5.34 -7.13
N THR A 162 -19.78 -5.67 -8.41
CA THR A 162 -20.11 -7.04 -8.84
C THR A 162 -18.82 -7.81 -9.03
N ILE A 163 -18.63 -8.91 -8.30
CA ILE A 163 -17.48 -9.80 -8.48
C ILE A 163 -17.83 -10.88 -9.50
N ASP A 164 -17.25 -10.79 -10.70
CA ASP A 164 -17.44 -11.78 -11.78
C ASP A 164 -16.66 -13.07 -11.56
N ARG A 165 -15.46 -12.95 -10.99
CA ARG A 165 -14.59 -14.06 -10.66
C ARG A 165 -13.73 -13.68 -9.46
N PHE A 166 -13.66 -14.59 -8.50
CA PHE A 166 -12.76 -14.50 -7.36
C PHE A 166 -11.85 -15.72 -7.37
N THR A 167 -10.54 -15.50 -7.39
CA THR A 167 -9.52 -16.56 -7.43
C THR A 167 -8.56 -16.37 -6.26
N CYS A 168 -8.24 -17.45 -5.56
CA CYS A 168 -7.31 -17.46 -4.44
C CYS A 168 -6.24 -18.55 -4.62
N LEU A 169 -4.96 -18.23 -4.36
CA LEU A 169 -3.84 -19.17 -4.58
C LEU A 169 -3.60 -20.16 -3.43
N GLY A 170 -4.24 -19.97 -2.27
CA GLY A 170 -4.21 -20.92 -1.17
C GLY A 170 -3.02 -20.79 -0.21
N LEU A 171 -2.20 -19.75 -0.31
CA LEU A 171 -1.04 -19.54 0.55
C LEU A 171 -1.45 -18.96 1.91
N SER A 172 -0.68 -19.30 2.94
CA SER A 172 -0.89 -18.82 4.31
C SER A 172 0.33 -18.13 4.90
N ASP A 173 1.43 -17.99 4.15
CA ASP A 173 2.65 -17.33 4.58
C ASP A 173 2.99 -16.15 3.67
N ASP A 174 3.01 -14.93 4.22
CA ASP A 174 3.30 -13.72 3.45
C ASP A 174 4.70 -13.70 2.80
N ARG A 175 5.67 -14.43 3.39
CA ARG A 175 7.04 -14.59 2.84
C ARG A 175 7.05 -15.51 1.63
N GLU A 176 6.13 -16.46 1.55
CA GLU A 176 5.92 -17.27 0.35
C GLU A 176 5.25 -16.44 -0.74
N MET A 177 4.24 -15.65 -0.37
CA MET A 177 3.55 -14.75 -1.30
C MET A 177 4.51 -13.76 -1.95
N ALA A 178 5.45 -13.19 -1.19
CA ALA A 178 6.48 -12.29 -1.72
C ALA A 178 7.41 -12.96 -2.74
N ARG A 179 7.59 -14.28 -2.65
CA ARG A 179 8.48 -15.05 -3.52
C ARG A 179 7.79 -15.62 -4.76
N ILE A 180 6.47 -15.48 -4.92
CA ILE A 180 5.80 -15.86 -6.17
C ILE A 180 6.45 -15.08 -7.32
N ALA A 181 6.82 -15.79 -8.39
CA ALA A 181 7.49 -15.20 -9.53
C ALA A 181 6.56 -14.19 -10.24
N PRO A 182 7.07 -13.04 -10.72
CA PRO A 182 6.23 -12.07 -11.42
C PRO A 182 5.52 -12.65 -12.66
N ASP A 183 6.14 -13.62 -13.33
CA ASP A 183 5.55 -14.35 -14.46
C ASP A 183 4.37 -15.22 -14.05
N ASP A 184 4.47 -15.89 -12.91
CA ASP A 184 3.35 -16.64 -12.33
C ASP A 184 2.22 -15.70 -11.90
N ILE A 185 2.54 -14.54 -11.31
CA ILE A 185 1.53 -13.52 -10.96
C ILE A 185 0.76 -13.09 -12.22
N ALA A 186 1.46 -12.82 -13.34
CA ALA A 186 0.81 -12.44 -14.59
C ALA A 186 -0.02 -13.60 -15.19
N ALA A 187 0.48 -14.83 -15.10
CA ALA A 187 -0.26 -16.01 -15.57
C ALA A 187 -1.55 -16.24 -14.78
N PHE A 188 -1.49 -16.18 -13.45
CA PHE A 188 -2.67 -16.28 -12.60
C PHE A 188 -3.63 -15.10 -12.77
N ALA A 189 -3.11 -13.89 -12.99
CA ALA A 189 -3.93 -12.72 -13.28
C ALA A 189 -4.79 -12.91 -14.54
N ARG A 190 -4.20 -13.42 -15.62
CA ARG A 190 -4.93 -13.76 -16.85
C ARG A 190 -6.00 -14.83 -16.64
N GLN A 191 -5.72 -15.83 -15.81
CA GLN A 191 -6.70 -16.88 -15.47
C GLN A 191 -7.81 -16.34 -14.57
N ALA A 192 -7.50 -15.44 -13.64
CA ALA A 192 -8.46 -14.85 -12.72
C ALA A 192 -9.36 -13.79 -13.38
N LEU A 193 -8.95 -13.23 -14.51
CA LEU A 193 -9.72 -12.20 -15.20
C LEU A 193 -10.88 -12.81 -16.02
N ALA A 194 -12.11 -12.48 -15.63
CA ALA A 194 -13.30 -12.80 -16.41
C ALA A 194 -13.46 -11.84 -17.60
N PRO A 195 -13.88 -12.30 -18.80
CA PRO A 195 -14.00 -11.45 -19.99
C PRO A 195 -14.91 -10.22 -19.80
N GLN A 196 -15.97 -10.38 -19.00
CA GLN A 196 -16.96 -9.34 -18.75
C GLN A 196 -16.59 -8.37 -17.61
N SER A 197 -15.47 -8.58 -16.92
CA SER A 197 -15.01 -7.64 -15.90
C SER A 197 -14.48 -6.36 -16.53
N ASP A 198 -14.72 -5.25 -15.84
CA ASP A 198 -14.20 -3.93 -16.20
C ASP A 198 -12.72 -3.81 -15.83
N ALA A 199 -12.32 -4.39 -14.69
CA ALA A 199 -10.95 -4.36 -14.19
C ALA A 199 -10.60 -5.62 -13.38
N LEU A 200 -9.29 -5.85 -13.20
CA LEU A 200 -8.74 -6.85 -12.28
C LEU A 200 -8.20 -6.15 -11.02
N PHE A 201 -8.60 -6.63 -9.84
CA PHE A 201 -7.94 -6.29 -8.58
C PHE A 201 -7.04 -7.46 -8.12
N ILE A 202 -5.73 -7.23 -8.02
CA ILE A 202 -4.78 -8.16 -7.44
C ILE A 202 -4.46 -7.72 -6.01
N SER A 203 -5.02 -8.44 -5.05
CA SER A 203 -4.90 -8.11 -3.65
C SER A 203 -3.75 -8.83 -2.98
N CYS A 204 -2.86 -8.06 -2.36
CA CYS A 204 -1.96 -8.38 -1.25
C CYS A 204 -0.79 -7.41 -1.34
N THR A 205 -0.34 -6.85 -0.23
CA THR A 205 0.82 -5.97 -0.23
C THR A 205 2.15 -6.70 -0.31
N ALA A 206 2.18 -7.99 0.04
CA ALA A 206 3.36 -8.84 -0.12
C ALA A 206 3.57 -9.29 -1.57
N LEU A 207 2.53 -9.32 -2.42
CA LEU A 207 2.68 -9.70 -3.82
C LEU A 207 3.42 -8.62 -4.62
N ARG A 208 4.42 -9.04 -5.41
CA ARG A 208 5.13 -8.20 -6.40
C ARG A 208 4.29 -7.86 -7.64
N ALA A 209 2.98 -7.70 -7.46
CA ALA A 209 2.02 -7.49 -8.53
C ALA A 209 2.15 -6.11 -9.19
N ALA A 210 2.61 -5.10 -8.46
CA ALA A 210 2.87 -3.77 -9.02
C ALA A 210 3.95 -3.81 -10.12
N GLU A 211 4.91 -4.74 -10.07
CA GLU A 211 5.93 -4.92 -11.10
C GLU A 211 5.37 -5.33 -12.46
N VAL A 212 4.21 -5.99 -12.46
CA VAL A 212 3.63 -6.63 -13.66
C VAL A 212 2.26 -6.08 -14.03
N ALA A 213 1.73 -5.09 -13.31
CA ALA A 213 0.42 -4.51 -13.57
C ALA A 213 0.30 -4.00 -15.02
N ALA A 214 1.22 -3.14 -15.46
CA ALA A 214 1.22 -2.61 -16.83
C ALA A 214 1.36 -3.71 -17.90
N ARG A 215 2.15 -4.76 -17.63
CA ARG A 215 2.27 -5.93 -18.52
C ARG A 215 0.94 -6.67 -18.64
N ILE A 216 0.27 -6.94 -17.52
CA ILE A 216 -1.03 -7.61 -17.50
C ILE A 216 -2.07 -6.76 -18.25
N GLU A 217 -2.07 -5.43 -18.06
CA GLU A 217 -2.95 -4.54 -18.82
C GLU A 217 -2.69 -4.63 -20.33
N ALA A 218 -1.42 -4.64 -20.76
CA ALA A 218 -1.05 -4.77 -22.16
C ALA A 218 -1.48 -6.12 -22.77
N GLU A 219 -1.38 -7.21 -22.00
CA GLU A 219 -1.75 -8.56 -22.44
C GLU A 219 -3.28 -8.78 -22.47
N THR A 220 -4.03 -8.14 -21.57
CA THR A 220 -5.46 -8.41 -21.36
C THR A 220 -6.38 -7.33 -21.91
N GLY A 221 -5.86 -6.12 -22.14
CA GLY A 221 -6.64 -4.94 -22.49
C GLY A 221 -7.55 -4.41 -21.38
N LYS A 222 -7.44 -4.93 -20.15
CA LYS A 222 -8.25 -4.51 -18.99
C LYS A 222 -7.37 -3.81 -17.96
N PRO A 223 -7.85 -2.71 -17.34
CA PRO A 223 -7.16 -2.07 -16.23
C PRO A 223 -6.86 -3.03 -15.07
N VAL A 224 -5.70 -2.86 -14.44
CA VAL A 224 -5.24 -3.65 -13.30
C VAL A 224 -4.99 -2.72 -12.12
N VAL A 225 -5.63 -3.03 -11.00
CA VAL A 225 -5.38 -2.40 -9.70
C VAL A 225 -4.68 -3.41 -8.82
N THR A 226 -3.57 -3.04 -8.19
CA THR A 226 -2.92 -3.86 -7.16
C THR A 226 -2.91 -3.12 -5.83
N SER A 227 -2.79 -3.83 -4.71
CA SER A 227 -2.71 -3.18 -3.38
C SER A 227 -1.58 -2.14 -3.31
N ASN A 228 -0.39 -2.46 -3.83
CA ASN A 228 0.77 -1.56 -3.78
C ASN A 228 0.64 -0.42 -4.79
N LEU A 229 0.12 -0.71 -5.99
CA LEU A 229 -0.11 0.33 -7.01
C LEU A 229 -1.17 1.34 -6.55
N ALA A 230 -2.27 0.86 -5.98
CA ALA A 230 -3.36 1.72 -5.49
C ALA A 230 -2.92 2.62 -4.33
N THR A 231 -2.17 2.07 -3.38
CA THR A 231 -1.68 2.85 -2.23
C THR A 231 -0.60 3.85 -2.65
N ALA A 232 0.33 3.46 -3.52
CA ALA A 232 1.32 4.38 -4.08
C ALA A 232 0.64 5.52 -4.86
N TRP A 233 -0.33 5.20 -5.71
CA TRP A 233 -1.15 6.19 -6.43
C TRP A 233 -1.86 7.14 -5.47
N ALA A 234 -2.53 6.61 -4.44
CA ALA A 234 -3.24 7.43 -3.46
C ALA A 234 -2.29 8.39 -2.72
N CYS A 235 -1.16 7.89 -2.22
CA CYS A 235 -0.20 8.71 -1.49
C CYS A 235 0.44 9.80 -2.37
N LEU A 236 0.78 9.50 -3.62
CA LEU A 236 1.31 10.50 -4.58
C LEU A 236 0.33 11.65 -4.75
N ARG A 237 -0.94 11.34 -5.01
CA ARG A 237 -1.99 12.35 -5.25
C ARG A 237 -2.30 13.17 -4.00
N LEU A 238 -2.36 12.52 -2.83
CA LEU A 238 -2.52 13.22 -1.55
C LEU A 238 -1.35 14.16 -1.22
N CYS A 239 -0.15 13.84 -1.73
CA CYS A 239 1.03 14.72 -1.64
C CYS A 239 1.09 15.79 -2.74
N GLY A 240 0.07 15.90 -3.61
CA GLY A 240 0.04 16.87 -4.70
C GLY A 240 1.00 16.53 -5.85
N ASP A 241 1.30 15.25 -6.05
CA ASP A 241 1.94 14.75 -7.27
C ASP A 241 0.89 14.14 -8.18
N ASP A 242 0.42 14.93 -9.13
CA ASP A 242 -0.56 14.54 -10.15
C ASP A 242 0.09 14.04 -11.45
N ARG A 243 1.42 13.83 -11.47
CA ARG A 243 2.12 13.38 -12.67
C ARG A 243 1.61 11.99 -13.08
N ALA A 244 1.20 11.87 -14.33
CA ALA A 244 0.85 10.60 -14.94
C ALA A 244 2.10 9.73 -15.12
N ARG A 245 1.99 8.45 -14.73
CA ARG A 245 3.07 7.45 -14.85
C ARG A 245 2.53 6.18 -15.55
N PRO A 246 2.25 6.22 -16.86
CA PRO A 246 1.65 5.10 -17.59
C PRO A 246 2.51 3.83 -17.58
N GLU A 247 3.81 3.94 -17.33
CA GLU A 247 4.72 2.81 -17.16
C GLU A 247 4.35 1.86 -16.02
N PHE A 248 3.56 2.32 -15.04
CA PHE A 248 3.07 1.51 -13.93
C PHE A 248 1.62 1.00 -14.12
N GLY A 249 0.96 1.41 -15.20
CA GLY A 249 -0.42 1.03 -15.53
C GLY A 249 -1.42 2.18 -15.49
N GLN A 250 -2.64 1.93 -15.96
CA GLN A 250 -3.66 2.95 -16.20
C GLN A 250 -4.05 3.72 -14.94
N LEU A 251 -4.07 3.08 -13.76
CA LEU A 251 -4.41 3.74 -12.50
C LEU A 251 -3.50 4.94 -12.21
N MET A 252 -2.20 4.82 -12.49
CA MET A 252 -1.21 5.88 -12.25
C MET A 252 -1.34 7.09 -13.19
N THR A 253 -2.30 7.07 -14.12
CA THR A 253 -2.68 8.21 -14.97
C THR A 253 -3.92 8.95 -14.45
N LYS A 254 -4.63 8.37 -13.46
CA LYS A 254 -5.90 8.92 -12.98
C LYS A 254 -5.71 9.95 -11.87
N PRO A 255 -6.61 10.95 -11.76
CA PRO A 255 -6.68 11.84 -10.61
C PRO A 255 -7.26 11.08 -9.40
N TYR A 256 -6.92 11.51 -8.19
CA TYR A 256 -7.57 10.99 -6.97
C TYR A 256 -8.93 11.65 -6.81
N GLY A 257 -9.99 10.85 -6.73
CA GLY A 257 -11.33 11.37 -6.46
C GLY A 257 -11.36 12.11 -5.14
N LYS A 258 -11.78 13.39 -5.16
CA LYS A 258 -12.12 14.10 -3.92
C LYS A 258 -13.40 13.47 -3.39
N GLY A 259 -13.32 12.86 -2.20
CA GLY A 259 -14.48 12.48 -1.42
C GLY A 259 -15.17 13.72 -0.85
#